data_AF-A0A373N295-F1
#
_entry.id   AF-A0A373N295-F1
#
_cell.length_a   1.000
_cell.length_b   1.000
_cell.length_c   1.000
_cell.angle_alpha   90.00
_cell.angle_beta   90.00
_cell.angle_gamma   90.00
#
_symmetry.space_group_name_H-M   'P 1'
#
loop_
_entity.id
_entity.type
_entity.pdbx_description
1 polymer ?
#
loop_
_entity_poly.entity_id
_entity_poly.type
_entity_poly.pdbx_seq_one_letter_code
_entity_poly.pdbx_strand_id
1 'polypeptide(L)'
;MSEEKHTHVLEDGTVIEHSHDHAHGHHHTNTKAVLNRLSRAIGHMESIKRMVEEGRDCTEVLIQLSAVKAAINNTGKIILEDHIEHCIVDAVEHGDTKAIQELNKAIDRFVK
;
A
#
# COMPACT_ATOMS: atom_id res chain seq x y z
N MET A 1 19.52 1.08 -4.34
CA MET A 1 19.36 2.54 -4.35
C MET A 1 19.67 2.98 -5.77
N SER A 2 18.64 3.24 -6.59
CA SER A 2 18.79 3.67 -7.99
C SER A 2 18.34 5.11 -8.09
N GLU A 3 19.27 6.04 -8.28
CA GLU A 3 18.96 7.41 -8.71
C GLU A 3 18.45 7.35 -10.15
N GLU A 4 17.15 7.52 -10.35
CA GLU A 4 16.58 7.66 -11.70
C GLU A 4 16.33 9.13 -12.00
N LYS A 5 17.13 9.69 -12.91
CA LYS A 5 16.93 11.02 -13.46
C LYS A 5 15.66 11.06 -14.30
N HIS A 6 14.88 12.13 -14.15
CA HIS A 6 13.75 12.37 -15.04
C HIS A 6 13.72 13.83 -15.50
N THR A 7 13.03 14.01 -16.62
CA THR A 7 13.03 15.23 -17.43
C THR A 7 11.60 15.72 -17.54
N HIS A 8 11.32 16.91 -17.03
CA HIS A 8 10.03 17.60 -17.19
C HIS A 8 10.14 18.64 -18.29
N VAL A 9 9.10 18.75 -19.13
CA VAL A 9 8.98 19.81 -20.14
C VAL A 9 7.83 20.71 -19.73
N LEU A 10 8.13 21.96 -19.38
CA LEU A 10 7.14 22.96 -18.99
C LEU A 10 6.41 23.54 -20.20
N GLU A 11 5.28 24.21 -19.97
CA GLU A 11 4.44 24.82 -21.01
C GLU A 11 5.18 25.88 -21.87
N ASP A 12 6.25 26.47 -21.33
CA ASP A 12 7.12 27.43 -22.03
C ASP A 12 8.25 26.77 -22.84
N GLY A 13 8.30 25.43 -22.86
CA GLY A 13 9.33 24.63 -23.52
C GLY A 13 10.61 24.47 -22.70
N THR A 14 10.65 24.95 -21.46
CA THR A 14 11.80 24.76 -20.57
C THR A 14 11.91 23.30 -20.16
N VAL A 15 13.08 22.72 -20.41
CA VAL A 15 13.41 21.35 -20.02
C VAL A 15 14.12 21.37 -18.67
N ILE A 16 13.48 20.82 -17.65
CA ILE A 16 14.06 20.70 -16.31
C ILE A 16 14.45 19.25 -16.09
N GLU A 17 15.76 19.01 -16.00
CA GLU A 17 16.30 17.77 -15.47
C GLU A 17 16.54 17.93 -13.97
N HIS A 18 15.87 17.10 -13.18
CA HIS A 18 16.19 17.02 -11.77
C HIS A 18 16.35 15.57 -11.32
N SER A 19 17.23 15.42 -10.33
CA SER A 19 17.49 14.19 -9.61
C SER A 19 16.95 14.40 -8.21
N HIS A 20 15.77 13.85 -7.94
CA HIS A 20 15.31 13.72 -6.57
C HIS A 20 15.21 12.23 -6.22
N ASP A 21 15.74 11.89 -5.05
CA ASP A 21 15.46 10.61 -4.43
C ASP A 21 13.94 10.60 -4.21
N HIS A 22 13.22 9.72 -4.89
CA HIS A 22 11.77 9.57 -4.76
C HIS A 22 11.44 8.89 -3.41
N ALA A 23 11.97 9.43 -2.31
CA ALA A 23 11.35 9.32 -1.01
C ALA A 23 10.16 10.27 -0.99
N HIS A 24 9.13 9.99 -1.80
CA HIS A 24 7.83 10.60 -1.56
C HIS A 24 7.46 10.22 -0.13
N GLY A 25 7.45 11.19 0.78
CA GLY A 25 6.89 11.00 2.09
C GLY A 25 5.42 10.65 1.89
N HIS A 26 5.08 9.37 1.87
CA HIS A 26 3.72 8.91 1.71
C HIS A 26 2.96 9.28 2.98
N HIS A 27 2.33 10.46 2.96
CA HIS A 27 1.39 10.85 4.00
C HIS A 27 0.08 10.15 3.68
N HIS A 28 -0.20 9.04 4.35
CA HIS A 28 -1.53 8.45 4.28
C HIS A 28 -2.48 9.38 5.02
N THR A 29 -3.41 10.00 4.31
CA THR A 29 -4.50 10.79 4.91
C THR A 29 -5.22 9.98 5.98
N ASN A 30 -5.30 8.65 5.80
CA ASN A 30 -5.88 7.73 6.76
C ASN A 30 -4.87 6.99 7.66
N THR A 31 -3.66 7.53 7.89
CA THR A 31 -2.57 6.89 8.67
C THR A 31 -3.08 6.28 9.98
N LYS A 32 -3.79 7.06 10.81
CA LYS A 32 -4.32 6.60 12.10
C LYS A 32 -5.32 5.45 11.94
N ALA A 33 -6.18 5.52 10.93
CA ALA A 33 -7.17 4.49 10.66
C ALA A 33 -6.53 3.19 10.17
N VAL A 34 -5.51 3.28 9.32
CA VAL A 34 -4.69 2.15 8.87
C VAL A 34 -3.98 1.50 10.05
N LEU A 35 -3.28 2.27 10.88
CA LEU A 35 -2.59 1.77 12.08
C LEU A 35 -3.56 1.05 13.01
N ASN A 36 -4.73 1.63 13.28
CA ASN A 36 -5.75 0.99 14.12
C ASN A 36 -6.29 -0.33 13.54
N ARG A 37 -6.36 -0.47 12.21
CA ARG A 37 -6.77 -1.74 11.57
C ARG A 37 -5.68 -2.78 11.68
N LEU A 38 -4.43 -2.39 11.45
CA LEU A 38 -3.27 -3.27 11.61
C LEU A 38 -3.15 -3.77 13.05
N SER A 39 -3.29 -2.90 14.06
CA SER A 39 -3.25 -3.31 15.47
C SER A 39 -4.33 -4.34 15.81
N ARG A 40 -5.55 -4.21 15.25
CA ARG A 40 -6.61 -5.21 15.43
C ARG A 40 -6.27 -6.54 14.75
N ALA A 41 -5.74 -6.50 13.53
CA ALA A 41 -5.32 -7.71 12.81
C ALA A 41 -4.21 -8.46 13.57
N ILE A 42 -3.26 -7.73 14.16
CA ILE A 42 -2.20 -8.29 15.02
C ILE A 42 -2.81 -8.99 16.23
N GLY A 43 -3.72 -8.33 16.97
CA GLY A 43 -4.39 -8.95 18.13
C GLY A 43 -5.21 -10.19 17.77
N HIS A 44 -5.87 -10.21 16.61
CA HIS A 44 -6.54 -11.41 16.10
C HIS A 44 -5.53 -12.53 15.78
N MET A 45 -4.40 -12.20 15.15
CA MET A 45 -3.36 -13.19 14.86
C MET A 45 -2.78 -13.81 16.14
N GLU A 46 -2.55 -13.02 17.18
CA GLU A 46 -2.15 -13.52 18.50
C GLU A 46 -3.20 -14.45 19.10
N SER A 47 -4.49 -14.16 18.90
CA SER A 47 -5.58 -15.05 19.32
C SER A 47 -5.54 -16.38 18.59
N ILE A 48 -5.36 -16.37 17.27
CA ILE A 48 -5.24 -17.59 16.45
C ILE A 48 -4.04 -18.41 16.89
N LYS A 49 -2.90 -17.77 17.17
CA LYS A 49 -1.72 -18.44 17.72
C LYS A 49 -2.07 -19.22 19.00
N ARG A 50 -2.77 -18.58 19.95
CA ARG A 50 -3.24 -19.27 21.17
C ARG A 50 -4.18 -20.43 20.87
N MET A 51 -5.09 -20.28 19.90
CA MET A 51 -5.97 -21.38 19.48
C MET A 51 -5.19 -22.60 19.01
N VAL A 52 -4.07 -22.40 18.30
CA VAL A 52 -3.19 -23.48 17.86
C VAL A 52 -2.43 -24.09 19.04
N GLU A 53 -1.89 -23.28 19.95
CA GLU A 53 -1.20 -23.73 21.16
C GLU A 53 -2.10 -24.54 22.09
N GLU A 54 -3.38 -24.19 22.16
CA GLU A 54 -4.42 -24.87 22.93
C GLU A 54 -4.98 -26.12 22.24
N GLY A 55 -4.56 -26.42 21.01
CA GLY A 55 -5.03 -27.59 20.25
C GLY A 55 -6.50 -27.50 19.82
N ARG A 56 -7.00 -26.29 19.52
CA ARG A 56 -8.38 -26.10 19.05
C ARG A 56 -8.59 -26.70 17.65
N ASP A 57 -9.86 -26.92 17.31
CA ASP A 57 -10.26 -27.55 16.05
C ASP A 57 -9.70 -26.81 14.83
N CYS A 58 -9.17 -27.59 13.87
CA CYS A 58 -8.53 -27.05 12.68
C CYS A 58 -9.51 -26.22 11.82
N THR A 59 -10.77 -26.62 11.74
CA THR A 59 -11.80 -25.88 10.98
C THR A 59 -12.01 -24.50 11.59
N GLU A 60 -12.04 -24.41 12.92
CA GLU A 60 -12.20 -23.14 13.61
C GLU A 60 -10.98 -22.21 13.41
N VAL A 61 -9.77 -22.76 13.50
CA VAL A 61 -8.53 -22.02 13.22
C VAL A 61 -8.54 -21.48 11.79
N LEU A 62 -8.95 -22.29 10.80
CA LEU A 62 -9.06 -21.87 9.40
C LEU A 62 -10.09 -20.76 9.20
N ILE A 63 -11.24 -20.82 9.87
CA ILE A 63 -12.25 -19.76 9.85
C ILE A 63 -11.66 -18.44 10.39
N GLN A 64 -10.94 -18.48 11.52
CA GLN A 64 -10.34 -17.27 12.09
C GLN A 64 -9.22 -16.71 11.21
N LEU A 65 -8.39 -17.56 10.61
CA LEU A 65 -7.39 -17.14 9.63
C LEU A 65 -8.03 -16.43 8.42
N SER A 66 -9.17 -16.92 7.95
CA SER A 66 -9.91 -16.27 6.85
C SER A 66 -10.40 -14.87 7.23
N ALA A 67 -10.82 -14.66 8.48
CA ALA A 67 -11.23 -13.36 8.99
C ALA A 67 -10.04 -12.37 9.03
N VAL A 68 -8.85 -12.84 9.44
CA VAL A 68 -7.64 -12.01 9.42
C VAL A 68 -7.22 -11.67 7.99
N LYS A 69 -7.26 -12.64 7.07
CA LYS A 69 -7.01 -12.38 5.64
C LYS A 69 -7.95 -11.29 5.10
N ALA A 70 -9.25 -11.37 5.41
CA ALA A 70 -10.21 -10.34 5.02
C ALA A 70 -9.90 -8.96 5.62
N ALA A 71 -9.48 -8.90 6.89
CA ALA A 71 -9.09 -7.65 7.55
C ALA A 71 -7.84 -7.01 6.92
N ILE A 72 -6.83 -7.83 6.56
CA ILE A 72 -5.63 -7.38 5.86
C ILE A 72 -6.00 -6.84 4.47
N ASN A 73 -6.81 -7.57 3.71
CA ASN A 73 -7.27 -7.14 2.39
C ASN A 73 -8.05 -5.82 2.45
N ASN A 74 -8.92 -5.63 3.43
CA ASN A 74 -9.64 -4.37 3.60
C ASN A 74 -8.70 -3.22 3.98
N THR A 75 -7.65 -3.49 4.76
CA THR A 75 -6.65 -2.47 5.11
C THR A 75 -5.82 -2.07 3.89
N GLY A 76 -5.40 -3.04 3.07
CA GLY A 76 -4.67 -2.78 1.84
C GLY A 76 -5.47 -1.99 0.81
N LYS A 77 -6.79 -2.24 0.69
CA LYS A 77 -7.68 -1.43 -0.17
C LYS A 77 -7.66 0.06 0.20
N ILE A 78 -7.69 0.37 1.49
CA ILE A 78 -7.68 1.76 1.96
C ILE A 78 -6.34 2.44 1.69
N ILE A 79 -5.24 1.71 1.85
CA ILE A 79 -3.91 2.19 1.47
C ILE A 79 -3.85 2.47 -0.03
N LEU A 80 -4.44 1.59 -0.85
CA LEU A 80 -4.49 1.74 -2.29
C LEU A 80 -5.34 2.94 -2.72
N GLU A 81 -6.53 3.13 -2.12
CA GLU A 81 -7.38 4.30 -2.33
C GLU A 81 -6.63 5.59 -2.01
N ASP A 82 -6.02 5.68 -0.81
CA ASP A 82 -5.19 6.82 -0.42
C ASP A 82 -4.06 7.08 -1.44
N HIS A 83 -3.41 6.03 -1.96
CA HIS A 83 -2.31 6.18 -2.91
C HIS A 83 -2.78 6.66 -4.28
N ILE A 84 -3.93 6.17 -4.77
CA ILE A 84 -4.51 6.62 -6.04
C ILE A 84 -4.90 8.10 -5.95
N GLU A 85 -5.53 8.52 -4.85
CA GLU A 85 -6.00 9.90 -4.68
C GLU A 85 -4.85 10.93 -4.64
N HIS A 86 -3.70 10.57 -4.05
CA HIS A 86 -2.62 11.53 -3.82
C HIS A 86 -1.44 11.39 -4.80
N CYS A 87 -1.06 10.17 -5.18
CA CYS A 87 0.15 9.96 -5.99
C CYS A 87 -0.15 9.88 -7.49
N ILE A 88 -1.33 9.41 -7.90
CA ILE A 88 -1.65 9.24 -9.32
C ILE A 88 -2.18 10.52 -9.95
N VAL A 89 -2.92 11.34 -9.19
CA VAL A 89 -3.36 12.66 -9.67
C VAL A 89 -2.14 13.50 -10.05
N ASP A 90 -1.18 13.64 -9.14
CA ASP A 90 0.08 14.34 -9.40
C ASP A 90 0.87 13.71 -10.56
N ALA A 91 0.99 12.38 -10.60
CA ALA A 91 1.72 11.70 -11.67
C ALA A 91 1.09 11.91 -13.05
N VAL A 92 -0.23 11.95 -13.15
CA VAL A 92 -0.94 12.23 -14.42
C VAL A 92 -0.73 13.67 -14.86
N GLU A 93 -0.78 14.63 -13.93
CA GLU A 93 -0.54 16.04 -14.22
C GLU A 93 0.89 16.31 -14.72
N HIS A 94 1.88 15.57 -14.20
CA HIS A 94 3.30 15.74 -14.55
C HIS A 94 3.81 14.74 -15.60
N GLY A 95 2.95 13.87 -16.14
CA GLY A 95 3.34 12.86 -17.13
C GLY A 95 4.27 11.76 -16.60
N ASP A 96 4.29 11.53 -15.28
CA ASP A 96 5.12 10.50 -14.63
C ASP A 96 4.52 9.09 -14.82
N THR A 97 4.78 8.54 -16.00
CA THR A 97 4.37 7.16 -16.35
C THR A 97 5.04 6.09 -15.48
N LYS A 98 6.15 6.40 -14.80
CA LYS A 98 6.87 5.44 -13.96
C LYS A 98 6.11 5.19 -12.65
N ALA A 99 5.60 6.24 -12.01
CA ALA A 99 4.77 6.12 -10.81
C ALA A 99 3.55 5.20 -11.04
N ILE A 100 2.89 5.34 -12.19
CA ILE A 100 1.76 4.49 -12.60
C ILE A 100 2.19 3.01 -12.77
N GLN A 101 3.36 2.76 -13.35
CA GLN A 101 3.89 1.39 -13.52
C GLN A 101 4.20 0.72 -12.17
N GLU A 102 4.80 1.45 -11.22
CA GLU A 102 5.08 0.93 -9.89
C GLU A 102 3.80 0.62 -9.11
N LEU A 103 2.78 1.48 -9.22
CA LEU A 103 1.48 1.19 -8.64
C LEU A 103 0.86 -0.08 -9.22
N ASN A 104 0.87 -0.24 -10.55
CA ASN A 104 0.35 -1.46 -11.19
C ASN A 104 1.07 -2.72 -10.69
N LYS A 105 2.40 -2.67 -10.53
CA LYS A 105 3.18 -3.79 -9.95
C LYS A 105 2.74 -4.10 -8.51
N ALA A 106 2.45 -3.07 -7.71
CA ALA A 106 1.98 -3.25 -6.33
C ALA A 106 0.58 -3.88 -6.30
N ILE A 107 -0.35 -3.42 -7.15
CA ILE A 107 -1.70 -3.98 -7.27
C ILE A 107 -1.65 -5.46 -7.70
N ASP A 108 -0.84 -5.80 -8.70
CA ASP A 108 -0.67 -7.18 -9.18
C ASP A 108 -0.18 -8.13 -8.08
N ARG A 109 0.61 -7.64 -7.13
CA ARG A 109 1.06 -8.43 -5.97
C ARG A 109 0.00 -8.52 -4.89
N PHE A 110 -0.82 -7.48 -4.73
CA PHE A 110 -1.84 -7.41 -3.69
C PHE A 110 -3.09 -8.24 -4.03
N VAL A 111 -3.44 -8.35 -5.31
CA VAL A 111 -4.62 -9.11 -5.79
C VAL A 111 -4.35 -10.62 -5.87
N LYS A 112 -3.09 -11.04 -5.99
CA LYS A 112 -2.69 -12.45 -5.97
C LYS A 112 -2.89 -13.08 -4.59
#